data_AF-A0A933E7P7-F1
#
_entry.id   AF-A0A933E7P7-F1
#
_cell.length_a   1.000
_cell.length_b   1.000
_cell.length_c   1.000
_cell.angle_alpha   90.00
_cell.angle_beta   90.00
_cell.angle_gamma   90.00
#
_symmetry.space_group_name_H-M   'P 1'
#
loop_
_entity.id
_entity.type
_entity.pdbx_description
1 polymer ?
#
loop_
_entity_poly.entity_id
_entity_poly.type
_entity_poly.pdbx_seq_one_letter_code
_entity_poly.pdbx_strand_id
1 'polypeptide(L)'
;TGLPLKVGFNRVFGYYLELSKRFSEQVPPGFTRKQPLVSAERYITPDLMKIEEDVLGAEEKAKELEFLLFGRLRARVGADSKCILAAADRVARLDALASLAEAADKRGYVRPAVDEGEGIEITEGRHPVMEADPAAPSFVPNGLDIGGERQILILTGPNMSGKSTYLRQSALIVLMAQMGSFVPARSARIGRADRVFTRVGAHDRLLEGQSTFMVEMVETAAILREATPRSFVVLDEVGRGTSTYDGVSIAWAVVEHLHNEERCRPRTLFATHYHELAELAKELPRVRNLTVEVREWGEEVVFLRKVAEGSCDRSYGIHVGRLAGLPPRVIARARELLAGFEAAAGAEGVPRGRPRAGKGASPQLPLFGGAPSPVEEALRELAPDGMSPREALEALYALKSLLGGGRIEDRERFG
;
A
#
# COMPACT_ATOMS: atom_id res chain seq x y z
N THR A 1 -74.48 -46.50 -4.88
CA THR A 1 -75.14 -45.51 -4.01
C THR A 1 -75.23 -44.12 -4.63
N GLY A 2 -74.49 -43.75 -5.68
CA GLY A 2 -74.65 -42.44 -6.34
C GLY A 2 -74.30 -41.22 -5.47
N LEU A 3 -73.75 -41.46 -4.27
CA LEU A 3 -73.38 -40.41 -3.33
C LEU A 3 -72.09 -39.73 -3.80
N PRO A 4 -72.03 -38.38 -3.77
CA PRO A 4 -70.82 -37.64 -4.10
C PRO A 4 -69.80 -37.74 -2.96
N LEU A 5 -69.04 -38.85 -2.92
CA LEU A 5 -67.97 -39.10 -1.97
C LEU A 5 -66.65 -38.50 -2.47
N LYS A 6 -65.92 -37.81 -1.59
CA LYS A 6 -64.55 -37.38 -1.87
C LYS A 6 -63.58 -38.17 -1.02
N VAL A 7 -62.51 -38.66 -1.63
CA VAL A 7 -61.38 -39.27 -0.90
C VAL A 7 -60.38 -38.17 -0.60
N GLY A 8 -59.94 -38.07 0.65
CA GLY A 8 -58.91 -37.13 1.07
C GLY A 8 -57.88 -37.79 1.97
N PHE A 9 -56.74 -37.12 2.14
CA PHE A 9 -55.67 -37.53 3.05
C PHE A 9 -55.36 -36.41 4.04
N ASN A 10 -55.09 -36.76 5.30
CA ASN A 10 -54.63 -35.83 6.33
C ASN A 10 -53.49 -36.49 7.11
N ARG A 11 -52.40 -35.74 7.36
CA ARG A 11 -51.25 -36.21 8.15
C ARG A 11 -51.62 -36.73 9.56
N VAL A 12 -52.72 -36.26 10.16
CA VAL A 12 -53.12 -36.66 11.52
C VAL A 12 -54.02 -37.90 11.53
N PHE A 13 -54.81 -38.13 10.49
CA PHE A 13 -55.86 -39.16 10.48
C PHE A 13 -55.84 -40.06 9.24
N GLY A 14 -54.81 -39.96 8.40
CA GLY A 14 -54.66 -40.77 7.20
C GLY A 14 -55.72 -40.50 6.14
N TYR A 15 -56.11 -41.54 5.41
CA TYR A 15 -57.10 -41.45 4.36
C TYR A 15 -58.51 -41.42 4.95
N TYR A 16 -59.41 -40.67 4.33
CA TYR A 16 -60.80 -40.55 4.76
C TYR A 16 -61.76 -40.39 3.57
N LEU A 17 -63.01 -40.77 3.80
CA LEU A 17 -64.14 -40.50 2.92
C LEU A 17 -64.91 -39.30 3.46
N GLU A 18 -64.97 -38.23 2.69
CA GLU A 18 -65.72 -37.03 3.02
C GLU A 18 -67.07 -37.05 2.29
N LEU A 19 -68.14 -36.86 3.07
CA LEU A 19 -69.51 -36.76 2.58
C LEU A 19 -70.15 -35.48 3.13
N SER A 20 -70.92 -34.76 2.30
CA SER A 20 -71.66 -33.59 2.76
C SER A 20 -72.71 -34.00 3.81
N LYS A 21 -72.90 -33.16 4.84
CA LYS A 21 -73.94 -33.38 5.87
C LYS A 21 -75.34 -33.53 5.29
N ARG A 22 -75.61 -33.03 4.08
CA ARG A 22 -76.89 -33.21 3.38
C ARG A 22 -77.25 -34.67 3.10
N PHE A 23 -76.26 -35.57 3.14
CA PHE A 23 -76.44 -37.01 2.91
C PHE A 23 -76.10 -37.86 4.14
N SER A 24 -76.04 -37.27 5.35
CA SER A 24 -75.64 -37.98 6.58
C SER A 24 -76.56 -39.14 6.97
N GLU A 25 -77.84 -39.07 6.61
CA GLU A 25 -78.82 -40.15 6.85
C GLU A 25 -78.71 -41.30 5.82
N GLN A 26 -77.98 -41.09 4.73
CA GLN A 26 -77.80 -42.06 3.64
C GLN A 26 -76.43 -42.76 3.69
N VAL A 27 -75.70 -42.60 4.81
CA VAL A 27 -74.38 -43.20 5.01
C VAL A 27 -74.51 -44.74 5.02
N PRO A 28 -73.77 -45.47 4.17
CA PRO A 28 -73.84 -46.92 4.13
C PRO A 28 -73.36 -47.57 5.43
N PRO A 29 -73.86 -48.78 5.76
CA PRO A 29 -73.32 -49.57 6.87
C PRO A 29 -71.83 -49.87 6.64
N GLY A 30 -71.02 -49.77 7.71
CA GLY A 30 -69.56 -49.94 7.67
C GLY A 30 -68.74 -48.65 7.60
N PHE A 31 -69.39 -47.49 7.49
CA PHE A 31 -68.75 -46.17 7.58
C PHE A 31 -68.71 -45.71 9.05
N THR A 32 -67.52 -45.68 9.63
CA THR A 32 -67.29 -45.19 11.00
C THR A 32 -66.92 -43.72 10.97
N ARG A 33 -67.66 -42.88 11.69
CA ARG A 33 -67.42 -41.43 11.74
C ARG A 33 -66.10 -41.12 12.46
N LYS A 34 -65.21 -40.37 11.82
CA LYS A 34 -63.86 -40.04 12.32
C LYS A 34 -63.73 -38.57 12.72
N GLN A 35 -64.27 -37.64 11.94
CA GLN A 35 -64.20 -36.21 12.23
C GLN A 35 -65.42 -35.44 11.68
N PRO A 36 -66.12 -34.65 12.50
CA PRO A 36 -67.13 -33.71 12.00
C PRO A 36 -66.46 -32.43 11.48
N LEU A 37 -66.91 -31.92 10.33
CA LEU A 37 -66.59 -30.58 9.83
C LEU A 37 -67.83 -29.69 9.82
N VAL A 38 -67.66 -28.41 9.51
CA VAL A 38 -68.78 -27.44 9.45
C VAL A 38 -69.82 -27.87 8.40
N SER A 39 -69.38 -28.19 7.18
CA SER A 39 -70.23 -28.51 6.02
C SER A 39 -70.22 -29.98 5.57
N ALA A 40 -69.36 -30.82 6.15
CA ALA A 40 -69.16 -32.21 5.78
C ALA A 40 -68.83 -33.08 6.99
N GLU A 41 -68.83 -34.40 6.79
CA GLU A 41 -68.39 -35.38 7.77
C GLU A 41 -67.39 -36.34 7.13
N ARG A 42 -66.36 -36.71 7.90
CA ARG A 42 -65.32 -37.65 7.47
C ARG A 42 -65.56 -39.00 8.11
N TYR A 43 -65.51 -40.03 7.28
CA TYR A 43 -65.72 -41.42 7.65
C TYR A 43 -64.51 -42.26 7.24
N ILE A 44 -64.39 -43.41 7.88
CA ILE A 44 -63.45 -44.46 7.53
C ILE A 44 -64.18 -45.79 7.45
N THR A 45 -63.73 -46.68 6.57
CA THR A 45 -64.25 -48.03 6.44
C THR A 45 -63.15 -49.04 6.73
N PRO A 46 -63.46 -50.28 7.11
CA PRO A 46 -62.46 -51.34 7.27
C PRO A 46 -61.59 -51.52 6.02
N ASP A 47 -62.20 -51.44 4.83
CA ASP A 47 -61.47 -51.54 3.55
C ASP A 47 -60.50 -50.36 3.35
N LEU A 48 -60.92 -49.15 3.72
CA LEU A 48 -60.05 -47.97 3.62
C LEU A 48 -58.91 -48.02 4.63
N MET A 49 -59.14 -48.53 5.85
CA MET A 49 -58.07 -48.75 6.83
C MET A 49 -57.02 -49.73 6.31
N LYS A 50 -57.46 -50.82 5.67
CA LYS A 50 -56.55 -51.81 5.09
C LYS A 50 -55.70 -51.22 3.96
N ILE A 51 -56.32 -50.45 3.07
CA ILE A 51 -55.60 -49.75 1.99
C ILE A 51 -54.63 -48.70 2.57
N GLU A 52 -55.02 -47.99 3.62
CA GLU A 52 -54.15 -47.02 4.30
C GLU A 52 -52.90 -47.70 4.90
N GLU A 53 -53.07 -48.84 5.58
CA GLU A 53 -51.96 -49.63 6.12
C GLU A 53 -51.03 -50.14 5.02
N ASP A 54 -51.60 -50.68 3.93
CA ASP A 54 -50.84 -51.14 2.77
C ASP A 54 -50.05 -50.00 2.10
N VAL A 55 -50.67 -48.82 1.93
CA VAL A 55 -50.06 -47.65 1.30
C VAL A 55 -48.96 -47.06 2.18
N LEU A 56 -49.21 -46.84 3.47
CA LEU A 56 -48.22 -46.30 4.39
C LEU A 56 -47.04 -47.26 4.57
N GLY A 57 -47.30 -48.57 4.69
CA GLY A 57 -46.26 -49.58 4.74
C GLY A 57 -45.44 -49.66 3.45
N ALA A 58 -46.07 -49.45 2.28
CA ALA A 58 -45.35 -49.36 1.01
C ALA A 58 -44.49 -48.09 0.92
N GLU A 59 -44.98 -46.94 1.40
CA GLU A 59 -44.22 -45.68 1.46
C GLU A 59 -42.98 -45.78 2.37
N GLU A 60 -43.11 -46.41 3.53
CA GLU A 60 -41.99 -46.64 4.45
C GLU A 60 -40.93 -47.55 3.80
N LYS A 61 -41.35 -48.69 3.24
CA LYS A 61 -40.45 -49.60 2.50
C LYS A 61 -39.79 -48.92 1.31
N ALA A 62 -40.49 -48.04 0.61
CA ALA A 62 -39.93 -47.28 -0.51
C ALA A 62 -38.83 -46.32 -0.03
N LYS A 63 -39.04 -45.59 1.08
CA LYS A 63 -38.03 -44.69 1.67
C LYS A 63 -36.81 -45.45 2.19
N GLU A 64 -37.02 -46.59 2.85
CA GLU A 64 -35.92 -47.44 3.31
C GLU A 64 -35.07 -47.94 2.15
N LEU A 65 -35.73 -48.41 1.08
CA LEU A 65 -35.05 -48.86 -0.13
C LEU A 65 -34.30 -47.71 -0.81
N GLU A 66 -34.90 -46.53 -0.89
CA GLU A 66 -34.27 -45.32 -1.45
C GLU A 66 -33.01 -44.95 -0.66
N PHE A 67 -33.08 -44.90 0.67
CA PHE A 67 -31.92 -44.59 1.51
C PHE A 67 -30.80 -45.62 1.34
N LEU A 68 -31.15 -46.90 1.25
CA LEU A 68 -30.21 -47.97 1.02
C LEU A 68 -29.54 -47.86 -0.37
N LEU A 69 -30.30 -47.55 -1.42
CA LEU A 69 -29.77 -47.33 -2.77
C LEU A 69 -28.87 -46.08 -2.81
N PHE A 70 -29.27 -44.99 -2.16
CA PHE A 70 -28.47 -43.78 -2.02
C PHE A 70 -27.16 -44.04 -1.26
N GLY A 71 -27.20 -44.79 -0.16
CA GLY A 71 -26.02 -45.20 0.59
C GLY A 71 -25.04 -46.01 -0.26
N ARG A 72 -25.55 -46.95 -1.07
CA ARG A 72 -24.74 -47.72 -2.04
C ARG A 72 -24.12 -46.81 -3.10
N LEU A 73 -24.87 -45.84 -3.63
CA LEU A 73 -24.36 -44.85 -4.58
C LEU A 73 -23.24 -44.02 -3.95
N ARG A 74 -23.42 -43.51 -2.73
CA ARG A 74 -22.40 -42.75 -2.02
C ARG A 74 -21.13 -43.56 -1.79
N ALA A 75 -21.26 -44.82 -1.38
CA ALA A 75 -20.11 -45.70 -1.18
C ALA A 75 -19.35 -45.95 -2.50
N ARG A 76 -20.08 -46.16 -3.60
CA ARG A 76 -19.51 -46.32 -4.94
C ARG A 76 -18.77 -45.06 -5.39
N VAL A 77 -19.38 -43.88 -5.27
CA VAL A 77 -18.72 -42.59 -5.59
C VAL A 77 -17.50 -42.35 -4.68
N GLY A 78 -17.60 -42.71 -3.40
CA GLY A 78 -16.50 -42.60 -2.44
C GLY A 78 -15.31 -43.50 -2.78
N ALA A 79 -15.55 -44.69 -3.32
CA ALA A 79 -14.50 -45.59 -3.80
C ALA A 79 -13.70 -44.96 -4.98
N ASP A 80 -14.37 -44.18 -5.82
CA ASP A 80 -13.78 -43.47 -6.96
C ASP A 80 -13.23 -42.07 -6.60
N SER A 81 -13.23 -41.68 -5.32
CA SER A 81 -12.84 -40.35 -4.85
C SER A 81 -11.47 -39.88 -5.37
N LYS A 82 -10.49 -40.79 -5.43
CA LYS A 82 -9.15 -40.47 -5.98
C LYS A 82 -9.21 -40.04 -7.44
N CYS A 83 -10.02 -40.71 -8.26
CA CYS A 83 -10.19 -40.37 -9.67
C CYS A 83 -10.91 -39.02 -9.82
N ILE A 84 -11.95 -38.79 -9.03
CA ILE A 84 -12.73 -37.55 -9.04
C ILE A 84 -11.85 -36.35 -8.64
N LEU A 85 -11.07 -36.46 -7.56
CA LEU A 85 -10.16 -35.40 -7.12
C LEU A 85 -9.04 -35.13 -8.15
N ALA A 86 -8.51 -36.18 -8.78
CA ALA A 86 -7.53 -36.02 -9.85
C ALA A 86 -8.12 -35.32 -11.09
N ALA A 87 -9.38 -35.60 -11.43
CA ALA A 87 -10.09 -34.88 -12.50
C ALA A 87 -10.31 -33.42 -12.12
N ALA A 88 -10.73 -33.15 -10.88
CA ALA A 88 -10.93 -31.79 -10.36
C ALA A 88 -9.63 -30.96 -10.40
N ASP A 89 -8.48 -31.52 -9.98
CA ASP A 89 -7.19 -30.83 -10.05
C ASP A 89 -6.80 -30.47 -11.50
N ARG A 90 -7.06 -31.38 -12.46
CA ARG A 90 -6.78 -31.12 -13.89
C ARG A 90 -7.67 -30.02 -14.45
N VAL A 91 -8.97 -30.05 -14.14
CA VAL A 91 -9.91 -29.01 -14.56
C VAL A 91 -9.55 -27.67 -13.93
N ALA A 92 -9.19 -27.64 -12.64
CA ALA A 92 -8.77 -26.42 -11.95
C ALA A 92 -7.51 -25.80 -12.57
N ARG A 93 -6.51 -26.62 -12.95
CA ARG A 93 -5.32 -26.14 -13.67
C ARG A 93 -5.67 -25.56 -15.04
N LEU A 94 -6.55 -26.23 -15.79
CA LEU A 94 -7.00 -25.75 -17.10
C LEU A 94 -7.74 -24.41 -16.96
N ASP A 95 -8.65 -24.31 -15.99
CA ASP A 95 -9.43 -23.10 -15.70
C ASP A 95 -8.54 -21.91 -15.30
N ALA A 96 -7.57 -22.14 -14.42
CA ALA A 96 -6.58 -21.13 -14.03
C ALA A 96 -5.76 -20.64 -15.24
N LEU A 97 -5.23 -21.56 -16.06
CA LEU A 97 -4.44 -21.21 -17.25
C LEU A 97 -5.29 -20.47 -18.30
N ALA A 98 -6.53 -20.91 -18.53
CA ALA A 98 -7.47 -20.28 -19.44
C ALA A 98 -7.82 -18.86 -18.99
N SER A 99 -8.08 -18.66 -17.69
CA SER A 99 -8.36 -17.36 -17.09
C SER A 99 -7.19 -16.38 -17.26
N LEU A 100 -5.95 -16.83 -17.09
CA LEU A 100 -4.74 -16.02 -17.33
C LEU A 100 -4.59 -15.64 -18.80
N ALA A 101 -4.86 -16.58 -19.72
CA ALA A 101 -4.80 -16.32 -21.16
C ALA A 101 -5.89 -15.32 -21.60
N GLU A 102 -7.12 -15.47 -21.10
CA GLU A 102 -8.21 -14.54 -21.38
C GLU A 102 -7.92 -13.13 -20.87
N ALA A 103 -7.40 -13.01 -19.64
CA ALA A 103 -7.00 -11.71 -19.10
C ALA A 103 -5.88 -11.07 -19.93
N ALA A 104 -4.93 -11.87 -20.42
CA ALA A 104 -3.84 -11.40 -21.24
C ALA A 104 -4.32 -10.88 -22.60
N ASP A 105 -5.20 -11.62 -23.27
CA ASP A 105 -5.77 -11.24 -24.56
C ASP A 105 -6.60 -9.95 -24.44
N LYS A 106 -7.52 -9.88 -23.47
CA LYS A 106 -8.39 -8.72 -23.25
C LYS A 106 -7.63 -7.43 -22.94
N ARG A 107 -6.47 -7.52 -22.28
CA ARG A 107 -5.72 -6.35 -21.77
C ARG A 107 -4.38 -6.11 -22.47
N GLY A 108 -4.09 -6.90 -23.50
CA GLY A 108 -2.83 -6.83 -24.24
C GLY A 108 -1.61 -7.05 -23.33
N TYR A 109 -1.64 -8.09 -22.50
CA TYR A 109 -0.47 -8.49 -21.72
C TYR A 109 0.49 -9.31 -22.58
N VAL A 110 1.77 -9.26 -22.25
CA VAL A 110 2.83 -9.93 -23.01
C VAL A 110 3.48 -11.05 -22.21
N ARG A 111 3.98 -12.07 -22.90
CA ARG A 111 4.72 -13.15 -22.25
C ARG A 111 6.06 -12.61 -21.76
N PRO A 112 6.36 -12.64 -20.45
CA PRO A 112 7.67 -12.22 -19.96
C PRO A 112 8.73 -13.29 -20.28
N ALA A 113 9.99 -12.86 -20.43
CA ALA A 113 11.14 -13.73 -20.34
C ALA A 113 11.56 -13.83 -18.87
N VAL A 114 11.44 -15.01 -18.26
CA VAL A 114 11.91 -15.24 -16.88
C VAL A 114 13.20 -16.04 -16.93
N ASP A 115 14.26 -15.53 -16.30
CA ASP A 115 15.58 -16.16 -16.27
C ASP A 115 16.19 -16.16 -14.85
N GLU A 116 17.35 -16.79 -14.69
CA GLU A 116 18.05 -16.87 -13.38
C GLU A 116 18.98 -15.67 -13.14
N GLY A 117 18.92 -14.64 -13.98
CA GLY A 117 19.74 -13.44 -13.87
C GLY A 117 19.30 -12.49 -12.76
N GLU A 118 20.09 -11.44 -12.57
CA GLU A 118 19.86 -10.42 -11.54
C GLU A 118 19.22 -9.14 -12.11
N GLY A 119 18.82 -9.12 -13.39
CA GLY A 119 18.21 -7.96 -14.04
C GLY A 119 16.68 -8.03 -14.03
N ILE A 120 16.02 -6.88 -13.92
CA ILE A 120 14.59 -6.70 -14.18
C ILE A 120 14.45 -5.55 -15.16
N GLU A 121 14.01 -5.89 -16.37
CA GLU A 121 13.80 -4.97 -17.48
C GLU A 121 12.32 -5.00 -17.84
N ILE A 122 11.64 -3.86 -17.73
CA ILE A 122 10.23 -3.68 -18.08
C ILE A 122 10.14 -2.48 -19.02
N THR A 123 9.54 -2.67 -20.18
CA THR A 123 9.24 -1.59 -21.13
C THR A 123 7.76 -1.27 -21.08
N GLU A 124 7.40 -0.01 -20.84
CA GLU A 124 6.01 0.46 -20.80
C GLU A 124 5.10 -0.38 -19.89
N GLY A 125 5.57 -0.67 -18.68
CA GLY A 125 4.79 -1.36 -17.65
C GLY A 125 3.57 -0.54 -17.21
N ARG A 126 2.49 -1.24 -16.89
CA ARG A 126 1.22 -0.68 -16.40
C ARG A 126 0.80 -1.39 -15.11
N HIS A 127 0.04 -0.71 -14.25
CA HIS A 127 -0.43 -1.31 -13.00
C HIS A 127 -1.70 -2.15 -13.25
N PRO A 128 -1.65 -3.50 -13.07
CA PRO A 128 -2.68 -4.42 -13.56
C PRO A 128 -4.07 -4.24 -12.93
N VAL A 129 -4.12 -3.64 -11.72
CA VAL A 129 -5.38 -3.33 -11.02
C VAL A 129 -5.91 -1.95 -11.40
N MET A 130 -5.04 -0.95 -11.60
CA MET A 130 -5.49 0.42 -11.86
C MET A 130 -5.90 0.60 -13.31
N GLU A 131 -5.23 -0.07 -14.25
CA GLU A 131 -5.64 -0.03 -15.66
C GLU A 131 -6.96 -0.78 -15.92
N ALA A 132 -7.33 -1.68 -15.02
CA ALA A 132 -8.56 -2.46 -15.13
C ALA A 132 -9.80 -1.72 -14.61
N ASP A 133 -9.62 -0.58 -13.94
CA ASP A 133 -10.70 0.24 -13.43
C ASP A 133 -11.30 1.08 -14.58
N PRO A 134 -12.57 0.85 -14.99
CA PRO A 134 -13.21 1.61 -16.05
C PRO A 134 -13.36 3.10 -15.74
N ALA A 135 -13.34 3.48 -14.45
CA ALA A 135 -13.43 4.86 -14.00
C ALA A 135 -12.06 5.55 -13.92
N ALA A 136 -10.96 4.79 -14.02
CA ALA A 136 -9.63 5.37 -13.98
C ALA A 136 -9.31 6.11 -15.29
N PRO A 137 -8.67 7.29 -15.22
CA PRO A 137 -8.15 7.96 -16.41
C PRO A 137 -7.07 7.08 -17.05
N SER A 138 -6.78 7.32 -18.34
CA SER A 138 -5.75 6.60 -19.10
C SER A 138 -4.45 6.46 -18.29
N PHE A 139 -4.00 5.22 -18.08
CA PHE A 139 -2.81 4.92 -17.29
C PHE A 139 -1.54 5.26 -18.08
N VAL A 140 -0.58 5.96 -17.47
CA VAL A 140 0.70 6.33 -18.10
C VAL A 140 1.72 5.21 -17.91
N PRO A 141 2.19 4.55 -18.98
CA PRO A 141 3.10 3.42 -18.86
C PRO A 141 4.54 3.88 -18.55
N ASN A 142 5.20 3.12 -17.66
CA ASN A 142 6.56 3.39 -17.18
C ASN A 142 7.45 2.16 -17.26
N GLY A 143 8.70 2.35 -17.67
CA GLY A 143 9.70 1.29 -17.70
C GLY A 143 10.42 1.13 -16.36
N LEU A 144 11.11 0.00 -16.21
CA LEU A 144 12.03 -0.28 -15.10
C LEU A 144 13.26 -0.97 -15.67
N ASP A 145 14.44 -0.53 -15.28
CA ASP A 145 15.71 -1.19 -15.58
C ASP A 145 16.55 -1.19 -14.29
N ILE A 146 16.59 -2.36 -13.63
CA ILE A 146 17.24 -2.54 -12.33
C ILE A 146 18.02 -3.86 -12.30
N GLY A 147 19.26 -3.82 -11.83
CA GLY A 147 20.20 -4.94 -11.82
C GLY A 147 21.62 -4.52 -12.16
N GLY A 148 22.61 -5.33 -11.76
CA GLY A 148 24.03 -5.05 -12.01
C GLY A 148 24.46 -3.68 -11.44
N GLU A 149 24.87 -2.77 -12.33
CA GLU A 149 25.30 -1.40 -12.01
C GLU A 149 24.13 -0.46 -11.63
N ARG A 150 22.89 -0.91 -11.80
CA ARG A 150 21.66 -0.19 -11.42
C ARG A 150 20.96 -0.95 -10.30
N GLN A 151 21.66 -1.21 -9.20
CA GLN A 151 21.14 -2.04 -8.10
C GLN A 151 20.03 -1.32 -7.32
N ILE A 152 20.25 -0.06 -6.97
CA ILE A 152 19.35 0.73 -6.14
C ILE A 152 18.90 1.96 -6.94
N LEU A 153 17.59 2.13 -7.10
CA LEU A 153 17.00 3.28 -7.76
C LEU A 153 16.29 4.14 -6.73
N ILE A 154 16.79 5.36 -6.52
CA ILE A 154 16.19 6.34 -5.63
C ILE A 154 15.21 7.18 -6.43
N LEU A 155 13.92 6.99 -6.18
CA LEU A 155 12.84 7.72 -6.82
C LEU A 155 12.43 8.94 -5.98
N THR A 156 12.75 10.12 -6.50
CA THR A 156 12.36 11.40 -5.91
C THR A 156 11.19 12.01 -6.67
N GLY A 157 10.47 12.92 -6.03
CA GLY A 157 9.42 13.71 -6.67
C GLY A 157 8.30 14.05 -5.71
N PRO A 158 7.39 14.94 -6.11
CA PRO A 158 6.35 15.44 -5.23
C PRO A 158 5.35 14.35 -4.81
N ASN A 159 4.61 14.61 -3.74
CA ASN A 159 3.51 13.73 -3.34
C ASN A 159 2.42 13.73 -4.41
N MET A 160 1.67 12.62 -4.53
CA MET A 160 0.65 12.40 -5.57
C MET A 160 1.16 12.31 -7.02
N SER A 161 2.48 12.32 -7.24
CA SER A 161 3.07 12.16 -8.58
C SER A 161 2.99 10.74 -9.15
N GLY A 162 2.65 9.74 -8.31
CA GLY A 162 2.54 8.34 -8.71
C GLY A 162 3.72 7.45 -8.29
N LYS A 163 4.60 7.90 -7.39
CA LYS A 163 5.73 7.10 -6.86
C LYS A 163 5.27 5.73 -6.33
N SER A 164 4.36 5.71 -5.35
CA SER A 164 3.86 4.46 -4.76
C SER A 164 3.17 3.55 -5.79
N THR A 165 2.49 4.14 -6.78
CA THR A 165 1.90 3.41 -7.92
C THR A 165 2.97 2.72 -8.76
N TYR A 166 4.05 3.42 -9.10
CA TYR A 166 5.17 2.88 -9.86
C TYR A 166 5.89 1.73 -9.10
N LEU A 167 6.07 1.91 -7.79
CA LEU A 167 6.65 0.89 -6.90
C LEU A 167 5.80 -0.38 -6.88
N ARG A 168 4.49 -0.25 -6.60
CA ARG A 168 3.54 -1.38 -6.57
C ARG A 168 3.40 -2.05 -7.93
N GLN A 169 3.35 -1.28 -9.01
CA GLN A 169 3.32 -1.80 -10.38
C GLN A 169 4.50 -2.73 -10.63
N SER A 170 5.71 -2.29 -10.29
CA SER A 170 6.94 -3.06 -10.52
C SER A 170 6.91 -4.39 -9.76
N ALA A 171 6.51 -4.38 -8.49
CA ALA A 171 6.36 -5.59 -7.69
C ALA A 171 5.30 -6.55 -8.25
N LEU A 172 4.15 -6.03 -8.67
CA LEU A 172 3.08 -6.84 -9.25
C LEU A 172 3.51 -7.52 -10.56
N ILE A 173 4.24 -6.81 -11.42
CA ILE A 173 4.75 -7.38 -12.67
C ILE A 173 5.72 -8.55 -12.39
N VAL A 174 6.63 -8.40 -11.43
CA VAL A 174 7.56 -9.47 -11.01
C VAL A 174 6.80 -10.69 -10.49
N LEU A 175 5.81 -10.47 -9.62
CA LEU A 175 4.98 -11.55 -9.06
C LEU A 175 4.18 -12.27 -10.15
N MET A 176 3.53 -11.53 -11.05
CA MET A 176 2.76 -12.10 -12.16
C MET A 176 3.65 -12.94 -13.08
N ALA A 177 4.85 -12.46 -13.41
CA ALA A 177 5.79 -13.20 -14.24
C ALA A 177 6.21 -14.53 -13.59
N GLN A 178 6.58 -14.52 -12.30
CA GLN A 178 7.00 -15.72 -11.58
C GLN A 178 5.86 -16.69 -11.25
N MET A 179 4.62 -16.20 -11.20
CA MET A 179 3.41 -17.03 -11.11
C MET A 179 3.12 -17.78 -12.43
N GLY A 180 3.74 -17.37 -13.54
CA GLY A 180 3.53 -17.96 -14.87
C GLY A 180 2.46 -17.25 -15.71
N SER A 181 2.07 -16.03 -15.32
CA SER A 181 1.14 -15.19 -16.09
C SER A 181 1.87 -14.36 -17.15
N PHE A 182 1.13 -13.92 -18.16
CA PHE A 182 1.51 -12.77 -18.98
C PHE A 182 1.44 -11.49 -18.14
N VAL A 183 2.19 -10.45 -18.52
CA VAL A 183 2.36 -9.23 -17.71
C VAL A 183 1.92 -7.95 -18.46
N PRO A 184 1.44 -6.93 -17.73
CA PRO A 184 0.99 -5.65 -18.30
C PRO A 184 2.16 -4.76 -18.72
N ALA A 185 2.82 -5.09 -19.82
CA ALA A 185 3.96 -4.34 -20.36
C ALA A 185 4.00 -4.45 -21.89
N ARG A 186 4.85 -3.66 -22.56
CA ARG A 186 5.18 -3.88 -23.99
C ARG A 186 6.19 -5.01 -24.15
N SER A 187 7.14 -5.11 -23.23
CA SER A 187 8.10 -6.23 -23.11
C SER A 187 8.61 -6.31 -21.68
N ALA A 188 8.95 -7.51 -21.22
CA ALA A 188 9.50 -7.73 -19.89
C ALA A 188 10.51 -8.89 -19.86
N ARG A 189 11.67 -8.66 -19.24
CA ARG A 189 12.64 -9.67 -18.82
C ARG A 189 12.78 -9.59 -17.30
N ILE A 190 12.49 -10.68 -16.61
CA ILE A 190 12.45 -10.75 -15.15
C ILE A 190 13.43 -11.83 -14.69
N GLY A 191 14.59 -11.40 -14.21
CA GLY A 191 15.49 -12.24 -13.47
C GLY A 191 14.86 -12.64 -12.14
N ARG A 192 14.82 -13.94 -11.83
CA ARG A 192 14.05 -14.50 -10.72
C ARG A 192 14.39 -13.84 -9.39
N ALA A 193 13.36 -13.36 -8.69
CA ALA A 193 13.42 -12.94 -7.30
C ALA A 193 13.08 -14.10 -6.37
N ASP A 194 13.92 -14.34 -5.37
CA ASP A 194 13.64 -15.33 -4.33
C ASP A 194 12.58 -14.84 -3.34
N ARG A 195 12.57 -13.53 -3.07
CA ARG A 195 11.63 -12.82 -2.19
C ARG A 195 11.33 -11.44 -2.74
N VAL A 196 10.09 -10.99 -2.56
CA VAL A 196 9.67 -9.61 -2.81
C VAL A 196 9.35 -8.99 -1.46
N PHE A 197 10.14 -8.00 -1.07
CA PHE A 197 9.95 -7.24 0.16
C PHE A 197 9.28 -5.90 -0.15
N THR A 198 8.33 -5.52 0.68
CA THR A 198 7.64 -4.24 0.54
C THR A 198 7.55 -3.56 1.88
N ARG A 199 8.08 -2.34 1.96
CA ARG A 199 7.67 -1.35 2.93
C ARG A 199 6.93 -0.26 2.19
N VAL A 200 5.61 -0.43 2.05
CA VAL A 200 4.73 0.55 1.42
C VAL A 200 3.63 0.84 2.43
N GLY A 201 3.51 2.11 2.85
CA GLY A 201 2.77 2.56 4.04
C GLY A 201 1.56 1.70 4.44
N ALA A 202 1.54 1.29 5.71
CA ALA A 202 0.42 0.54 6.29
C ALA A 202 -0.78 1.47 6.50
N HIS A 203 -2.00 0.96 6.27
CA HIS A 203 -3.17 1.53 6.91
C HIS A 203 -2.97 1.43 8.43
N ASP A 204 -3.14 2.55 9.13
CA ASP A 204 -2.83 2.71 10.55
C ASP A 204 -3.30 1.51 11.40
N ARG A 205 -2.35 0.78 11.99
CA ARG A 205 -2.64 -0.20 13.06
C ARG A 205 -2.77 0.51 14.40
N LEU A 206 -3.63 1.53 14.47
CA LEU A 206 -3.92 2.29 15.70
C LEU A 206 -4.43 1.37 16.83
N LEU A 207 -4.99 0.20 16.50
CA LEU A 207 -5.55 -0.75 17.45
C LEU A 207 -4.50 -1.60 18.20
N GLU A 208 -3.24 -1.66 17.74
CA GLU A 208 -2.19 -2.52 18.34
C GLU A 208 -1.25 -1.76 19.30
N GLY A 209 -1.47 -0.47 19.55
CA GLY A 209 -0.70 0.32 20.53
C GLY A 209 0.78 0.56 20.18
N GLN A 210 1.22 0.22 18.96
CA GLN A 210 2.57 0.47 18.48
C GLN A 210 2.63 1.80 17.70
N SER A 211 3.68 2.59 17.92
CA SER A 211 3.95 3.77 17.10
C SER A 211 4.13 3.35 15.63
N THR A 212 3.52 4.10 14.71
CA THR A 212 3.65 3.86 13.25
C THR A 212 5.11 3.84 12.80
N PHE A 213 5.96 4.64 13.44
CA PHE A 213 7.40 4.64 13.22
C PHE A 213 8.09 3.36 13.72
N MET A 214 7.68 2.80 14.85
CA MET A 214 8.25 1.54 15.36
C MET A 214 7.93 0.38 14.40
N VAL A 215 6.69 0.31 13.91
CA VAL A 215 6.29 -0.71 12.93
C VAL A 215 7.13 -0.60 11.67
N GLU A 216 7.37 0.62 11.18
CA GLU A 216 8.25 0.88 10.04
C GLU A 216 9.68 0.39 10.26
N MET A 217 10.25 0.63 11.44
CA MET A 217 11.60 0.20 11.77
C MET A 217 11.68 -1.32 11.90
N VAL A 218 10.67 -1.97 12.46
CA VAL A 218 10.61 -3.44 12.55
C VAL A 218 10.53 -4.07 11.16
N GLU A 219 9.69 -3.53 10.27
CA GLU A 219 9.58 -3.98 8.88
C GLU A 219 10.89 -3.77 8.13
N THR A 220 11.50 -2.59 8.26
CA THR A 220 12.80 -2.28 7.64
C THR A 220 13.90 -3.23 8.16
N ALA A 221 13.96 -3.47 9.46
CA ALA A 221 14.91 -4.40 10.06
C ALA A 221 14.71 -5.84 9.57
N ALA A 222 13.46 -6.26 9.32
CA ALA A 222 13.18 -7.57 8.73
C ALA A 222 13.70 -7.69 7.30
N ILE A 223 13.52 -6.65 6.48
CA ILE A 223 14.06 -6.58 5.13
C ILE A 223 15.58 -6.72 5.16
N LEU A 224 16.28 -5.90 5.97
CA LEU A 224 17.75 -5.91 6.01
C LEU A 224 18.33 -7.25 6.49
N ARG A 225 17.62 -7.96 7.36
CA ARG A 225 18.06 -9.26 7.90
C ARG A 225 17.85 -10.41 6.92
N GLU A 226 16.81 -10.34 6.09
CA GLU A 226 16.32 -11.49 5.30
C GLU A 226 16.48 -11.32 3.78
N ALA A 227 16.78 -10.11 3.30
CA ALA A 227 17.03 -9.87 1.90
C ALA A 227 18.35 -10.53 1.45
N THR A 228 18.33 -11.06 0.25
CA THR A 228 19.48 -11.68 -0.41
C THR A 228 19.84 -10.90 -1.67
N PRO A 229 20.97 -11.20 -2.36
CA PRO A 229 21.28 -10.57 -3.65
C PRO A 229 20.22 -10.83 -4.73
N ARG A 230 19.42 -11.88 -4.59
CA ARG A 230 18.32 -12.20 -5.51
C ARG A 230 17.00 -11.55 -5.12
N SER A 231 16.88 -10.92 -3.96
CA SER A 231 15.61 -10.33 -3.55
C SER A 231 15.28 -9.06 -4.35
N PHE A 232 13.99 -8.76 -4.43
CA PHE A 232 13.49 -7.50 -4.95
C PHE A 232 12.85 -6.72 -3.80
N VAL A 233 13.33 -5.52 -3.54
CA VAL A 233 12.92 -4.69 -2.40
C VAL A 233 12.27 -3.41 -2.90
N VAL A 234 11.13 -3.08 -2.31
CA VAL A 234 10.38 -1.85 -2.58
C VAL A 234 10.21 -1.09 -1.27
N LEU A 235 10.84 0.08 -1.15
CA LEU A 235 10.78 0.96 0.01
C LEU A 235 10.06 2.25 -0.35
N ASP A 236 9.05 2.62 0.41
CA ASP A 236 8.29 3.86 0.25
C ASP A 236 8.39 4.67 1.54
N GLU A 237 9.10 5.81 1.46
CA GLU A 237 9.12 6.87 2.48
C GLU A 237 9.62 6.45 3.88
N VAL A 238 10.60 5.54 3.92
CA VAL A 238 11.29 5.17 5.17
C VAL A 238 11.91 6.39 5.84
N GLY A 239 11.72 6.51 7.16
CA GLY A 239 12.19 7.60 8.00
C GLY A 239 11.21 8.75 8.17
N ARG A 240 9.98 8.69 7.63
CA ARG A 240 9.04 9.84 7.68
C ARG A 240 8.44 10.09 9.08
N GLY A 241 8.29 9.06 9.90
CA GLY A 241 7.59 9.15 11.19
C GLY A 241 8.40 9.76 12.36
N THR A 242 9.52 10.43 12.08
CA THR A 242 10.45 10.97 13.10
C THR A 242 10.97 12.37 12.69
N SER A 243 11.92 12.93 13.45
CA SER A 243 12.58 14.20 13.11
C SER A 243 13.24 14.10 11.72
N THR A 244 13.27 15.21 10.97
CA THR A 244 13.79 15.21 9.60
C THR A 244 15.23 14.70 9.54
N TYR A 245 16.09 15.13 10.46
CA TYR A 245 17.49 14.69 10.49
C TYR A 245 17.64 13.22 10.85
N ASP A 246 16.87 12.70 11.82
CA ASP A 246 16.89 11.27 12.15
C ASP A 246 16.36 10.44 10.97
N GLY A 247 15.30 10.91 10.32
CA GLY A 247 14.67 10.25 9.18
C GLY A 247 15.61 10.13 7.98
N VAL A 248 16.25 11.23 7.59
CA VAL A 248 17.28 11.25 6.54
C VAL A 248 18.44 10.33 6.90
N SER A 249 18.93 10.41 8.14
CA SER A 249 20.09 9.62 8.60
C SER A 249 19.81 8.11 8.56
N ILE A 250 18.63 7.68 9.00
CA ILE A 250 18.21 6.28 8.95
C ILE A 250 18.07 5.82 7.50
N ALA A 251 17.35 6.59 6.67
CA ALA A 251 17.14 6.25 5.27
C ALA A 251 18.48 6.14 4.50
N TRP A 252 19.43 7.04 4.78
CA TRP A 252 20.77 7.00 4.23
C TRP A 252 21.52 5.73 4.65
N ALA A 253 21.55 5.42 5.95
CA ALA A 253 22.21 4.23 6.47
C ALA A 253 21.60 2.93 5.92
N VAL A 254 20.29 2.90 5.69
CA VAL A 254 19.59 1.77 5.05
C VAL A 254 20.08 1.58 3.61
N VAL A 255 20.19 2.65 2.82
CA VAL A 255 20.70 2.56 1.44
C VAL A 255 22.16 2.10 1.44
N GLU A 256 23.00 2.66 2.30
CA GLU A 256 24.39 2.23 2.44
C GLU A 256 24.50 0.76 2.81
N HIS A 257 23.68 0.27 3.74
CA HIS A 257 23.66 -1.13 4.12
C HIS A 257 23.28 -2.04 2.94
N LEU A 258 22.17 -1.75 2.25
CA LEU A 258 21.71 -2.50 1.08
C LEU A 258 22.71 -2.46 -0.08
N HIS A 259 23.52 -1.40 -0.16
CA HIS A 259 24.55 -1.27 -1.18
C HIS A 259 25.84 -2.04 -0.81
N ASN A 260 26.32 -1.88 0.42
CA ASN A 260 27.66 -2.29 0.84
C ASN A 260 27.72 -3.72 1.40
N GLU A 261 26.63 -4.25 1.95
CA GLU A 261 26.60 -5.59 2.52
C GLU A 261 26.45 -6.64 1.41
N GLU A 262 27.51 -7.40 1.13
CA GLU A 262 27.55 -8.36 0.02
C GLU A 262 26.47 -9.46 0.15
N ARG A 263 26.11 -9.84 1.38
CA ARG A 263 25.05 -10.83 1.65
C ARG A 263 23.64 -10.25 1.48
N CYS A 264 23.50 -8.93 1.53
CA CYS A 264 22.25 -8.20 1.50
C CYS A 264 22.31 -7.14 0.39
N ARG A 265 22.45 -7.63 -0.86
CA ARG A 265 22.60 -6.78 -2.06
C ARG A 265 21.41 -6.87 -3.03
N PRO A 266 20.15 -6.68 -2.58
CA PRO A 266 18.98 -6.86 -3.42
C PRO A 266 18.85 -5.75 -4.46
N ARG A 267 18.04 -6.02 -5.49
CA ARG A 267 17.50 -4.99 -6.39
C ARG A 267 16.50 -4.15 -5.60
N THR A 268 16.74 -2.84 -5.48
CA THR A 268 15.94 -1.98 -4.59
C THR A 268 15.35 -0.77 -5.33
N LEU A 269 14.03 -0.63 -5.27
CA LEU A 269 13.33 0.62 -5.58
C LEU A 269 13.04 1.36 -4.28
N PHE A 270 13.55 2.58 -4.15
CA PHE A 270 13.31 3.41 -2.95
C PHE A 270 12.68 4.74 -3.35
N ALA A 271 11.38 4.90 -3.11
CA ALA A 271 10.72 6.20 -3.18
C ALA A 271 10.94 7.00 -1.89
N THR A 272 11.41 8.24 -2.04
CA THR A 272 11.66 9.12 -0.89
C THR A 272 11.24 10.57 -1.17
N HIS A 273 11.07 11.32 -0.09
CA HIS A 273 10.89 12.77 -0.08
C HIS A 273 12.16 13.51 0.36
N TYR A 274 13.17 12.77 0.81
CA TYR A 274 14.48 13.31 1.19
C TYR A 274 15.33 13.47 -0.07
N HIS A 275 15.50 14.72 -0.52
CA HIS A 275 16.29 15.04 -1.70
C HIS A 275 17.78 14.80 -1.47
N GLU A 276 18.22 14.86 -0.21
CA GLU A 276 19.58 14.57 0.24
C GLU A 276 20.04 13.17 -0.18
N LEU A 277 19.13 12.20 -0.19
CA LEU A 277 19.43 10.83 -0.63
C LEU A 277 19.85 10.76 -2.10
N ALA A 278 19.50 11.74 -2.94
CA ALA A 278 19.95 11.78 -4.32
C ALA A 278 21.48 11.94 -4.44
N GLU A 279 22.14 12.50 -3.43
CA GLU A 279 23.60 12.65 -3.41
C GLU A 279 24.32 11.29 -3.32
N LEU A 280 23.66 10.25 -2.79
CA LEU A 280 24.20 8.89 -2.70
C LEU A 280 24.60 8.32 -4.07
N ALA A 281 23.92 8.72 -5.15
CA ALA A 281 24.28 8.29 -6.50
C ALA A 281 25.66 8.78 -6.95
N LYS A 282 26.21 9.83 -6.32
CA LYS A 282 27.56 10.33 -6.59
C LYS A 282 28.65 9.52 -5.86
N GLU A 283 28.30 8.92 -4.73
CA GLU A 283 29.23 8.21 -3.86
C GLU A 283 29.17 6.68 -4.01
N LEU A 284 28.00 6.14 -4.31
CA LEU A 284 27.73 4.71 -4.39
C LEU A 284 27.52 4.29 -5.86
N PRO A 285 28.45 3.51 -6.45
CA PRO A 285 28.50 3.26 -7.89
C PRO A 285 27.30 2.50 -8.45
N ARG A 286 26.54 1.77 -7.61
CA ARG A 286 25.34 1.02 -8.03
C ARG A 286 24.02 1.72 -7.71
N VAL A 287 24.06 2.97 -7.26
CA VAL A 287 22.88 3.79 -6.98
C VAL A 287 22.60 4.70 -8.18
N ARG A 288 21.35 4.80 -8.61
CA ARG A 288 20.90 5.75 -9.63
C ARG A 288 19.69 6.52 -9.16
N ASN A 289 19.56 7.75 -9.63
CA ASN A 289 18.41 8.59 -9.32
C ASN A 289 17.37 8.54 -10.43
N LEU A 290 16.13 8.38 -10.02
CA LEU A 290 14.95 8.54 -10.84
C LEU A 290 14.09 9.68 -10.28
N THR A 291 13.34 10.30 -11.17
CA THR A 291 12.35 11.31 -10.79
C THR A 291 11.07 11.15 -11.58
N VAL A 292 9.97 11.62 -11.00
CA VAL A 292 8.70 11.73 -11.73
C VAL A 292 8.63 13.09 -12.41
N GLU A 293 8.43 13.11 -13.72
CA GLU A 293 8.34 14.34 -14.50
C GLU A 293 7.15 15.20 -14.09
N VAL A 294 7.44 16.49 -13.91
CA VAL A 294 6.49 17.53 -13.55
C VAL A 294 6.57 18.62 -14.60
N ARG A 295 5.43 19.09 -15.10
CA ARG A 295 5.36 20.21 -16.04
C ARG A 295 4.69 21.40 -15.39
N GLU A 296 5.39 22.53 -15.36
CA GLU A 296 4.83 23.81 -14.95
C GLU A 296 4.20 24.50 -16.17
N TRP A 297 2.93 24.87 -16.09
CA TRP A 297 2.23 25.68 -17.09
C TRP A 297 1.69 26.93 -16.41
N GLY A 298 2.41 28.04 -16.56
CA GLY A 298 2.08 29.29 -15.89
C GLY A 298 2.13 29.14 -14.38
N GLU A 299 0.96 29.21 -13.73
CA GLU A 299 0.81 29.02 -12.28
C GLU A 299 0.36 27.61 -11.87
N GLU A 300 0.11 26.73 -12.84
CA GLU A 300 -0.36 25.35 -12.62
C GLU A 300 0.77 24.33 -12.74
N VAL A 301 0.67 23.26 -11.96
CA VAL A 301 1.62 22.14 -11.95
C VAL A 301 0.87 20.89 -12.38
N VAL A 302 1.31 20.29 -13.49
CA VAL A 302 0.75 19.06 -14.04
C VAL A 302 1.72 17.92 -13.80
N PHE A 303 1.27 16.90 -13.07
CA PHE A 303 2.04 15.67 -12.85
C PHE A 303 1.88 14.74 -14.06
N LEU A 304 2.95 14.55 -14.82
CA LEU A 304 2.91 13.71 -16.03
C LEU A 304 2.88 12.21 -15.69
N ARG A 305 3.19 11.85 -14.43
CA ARG A 305 3.28 10.46 -13.94
C ARG A 305 4.27 9.60 -14.75
N LYS A 306 5.17 10.24 -15.49
CA LYS A 306 6.26 9.61 -16.25
C LYS A 306 7.52 9.60 -15.40
N VAL A 307 8.17 8.45 -15.29
CA VAL A 307 9.44 8.30 -14.59
C VAL A 307 10.59 8.50 -15.57
N ALA A 308 11.55 9.32 -15.21
CA ALA A 308 12.76 9.64 -15.98
C ALA A 308 14.01 9.56 -15.09
N GLU A 309 15.19 9.48 -15.70
CA GLU A 309 16.46 9.57 -14.97
C GLU A 309 16.68 10.99 -14.43
N GLY A 310 17.26 11.08 -13.23
CA GLY A 310 17.60 12.35 -12.59
C GLY A 310 17.03 12.49 -11.17
N SER A 311 17.30 13.63 -10.56
CA SER A 311 16.75 14.04 -9.26
C SER A 311 15.82 15.23 -9.43
N CYS A 312 14.82 15.35 -8.54
CA CYS A 312 13.99 16.55 -8.46
C CYS A 312 14.66 17.57 -7.52
N ASP A 313 14.91 18.78 -8.01
CA ASP A 313 15.57 19.84 -7.24
C ASP A 313 14.57 20.79 -6.55
N ARG A 314 13.25 20.58 -6.75
CA ARG A 314 12.20 21.46 -6.24
C ARG A 314 11.13 20.72 -5.45
N SER A 315 10.69 21.35 -4.36
CA SER A 315 9.54 20.92 -3.57
C SER A 315 8.25 21.58 -4.05
N TYR A 316 7.27 20.79 -4.48
CA TYR A 316 5.98 21.28 -4.99
C TYR A 316 4.87 21.34 -3.93
N GLY A 317 5.19 21.24 -2.64
CA GLY A 317 4.20 21.16 -1.55
C GLY A 317 3.22 22.33 -1.52
N ILE A 318 3.69 23.57 -1.69
CA ILE A 318 2.83 24.77 -1.74
C ILE A 318 1.90 24.73 -2.96
N HIS A 319 2.37 24.23 -4.11
CA HIS A 319 1.56 24.09 -5.33
C HIS A 319 0.46 23.03 -5.15
N VAL A 320 0.77 21.90 -4.48
CA VAL A 320 -0.24 20.89 -4.13
C VAL A 320 -1.29 21.48 -3.18
N GLY A 321 -0.88 22.28 -2.20
CA GLY A 321 -1.80 22.99 -1.31
C GLY A 321 -2.78 23.91 -2.06
N ARG A 322 -2.30 24.59 -3.10
CA ARG A 322 -3.16 25.39 -3.98
C ARG A 322 -4.16 24.53 -4.74
N LEU A 323 -3.72 23.41 -5.34
CA LEU A 323 -4.60 22.46 -6.02
C LEU A 323 -5.67 21.88 -5.10
N ALA A 324 -5.34 21.69 -3.82
CA ALA A 324 -6.27 21.26 -2.77
C ALA A 324 -7.26 22.36 -2.33
N GLY A 325 -7.14 23.58 -2.86
CA GLY A 325 -8.05 24.69 -2.57
C GLY A 325 -7.68 25.53 -1.34
N LEU A 326 -6.43 25.51 -0.89
CA LEU A 326 -6.00 26.39 0.21
C LEU A 326 -6.19 27.88 -0.15
N PRO A 327 -6.63 28.73 0.80
CA PRO A 327 -6.88 30.14 0.53
C PRO A 327 -5.64 30.88 -0.02
N PRO A 328 -5.79 31.80 -0.99
CA PRO A 328 -4.65 32.51 -1.59
C PRO A 328 -3.74 33.21 -0.58
N ARG A 329 -4.29 33.74 0.52
CA ARG A 329 -3.52 34.37 1.60
C ARG A 329 -2.60 33.39 2.34
N VAL A 330 -3.04 32.14 2.52
CA VAL A 330 -2.23 31.08 3.15
C VAL A 330 -1.10 30.68 2.21
N ILE A 331 -1.39 30.53 0.91
CA ILE A 331 -0.37 30.22 -0.11
C ILE A 331 0.69 31.33 -0.19
N ALA A 332 0.28 32.60 -0.20
CA ALA A 332 1.20 33.74 -0.20
C ALA A 332 2.13 33.71 1.03
N ARG A 333 1.55 33.51 2.23
CA ARG A 333 2.33 33.42 3.46
C ARG A 333 3.30 32.23 3.46
N ALA A 334 2.87 31.07 2.97
CA ALA A 334 3.73 29.89 2.88
C ALA A 334 4.94 30.13 1.96
N ARG A 335 4.77 30.87 0.85
CA ARG A 335 5.87 31.24 -0.06
C ARG A 335 6.88 32.17 0.61
N GLU A 336 6.42 33.18 1.34
CA GLU A 336 7.30 34.08 2.10
C GLU A 336 8.15 33.31 3.12
N LEU A 337 7.53 32.40 3.87
CA LEU A 337 8.24 31.58 4.86
C LEU A 337 9.25 30.64 4.21
N LEU A 338 8.88 29.96 3.11
CA LEU A 338 9.78 29.08 2.39
C LEU A 338 11.02 29.83 1.86
N ALA A 339 10.83 31.00 1.26
CA ALA A 339 11.94 31.83 0.79
C ALA A 339 12.89 32.23 1.94
N GLY A 340 12.35 32.50 3.13
CA GLY A 340 13.15 32.75 4.34
C GLY A 340 13.95 31.53 4.79
N PHE A 341 13.36 30.33 4.77
CA PHE A 341 14.05 29.09 5.13
C PHE A 341 15.11 28.68 4.11
N GLU A 342 14.86 28.82 2.82
CA GLU A 342 15.84 28.54 1.76
C GLU A 342 17.04 29.50 1.83
N ALA A 343 16.81 30.78 2.14
CA ALA A 343 17.88 31.75 2.35
C ALA A 343 18.75 31.41 3.57
N ALA A 344 18.15 30.91 4.66
CA ALA A 344 18.88 30.46 5.85
C ALA A 344 19.66 29.15 5.59
N ALA A 345 19.05 28.17 4.90
CA ALA A 345 19.69 26.90 4.55
C ALA A 345 20.82 27.05 3.51
N GLY A 346 20.76 28.07 2.64
CA GLY A 346 21.86 28.40 1.73
C GLY A 346 23.07 29.06 2.41
N ALA A 347 22.89 29.65 3.59
CA ALA A 347 23.95 30.26 4.39
C ALA A 347 24.64 29.27 5.34
N GLU A 348 23.93 28.23 5.79
CA GLU A 348 24.44 27.14 6.62
C GLU A 348 24.63 25.88 5.77
N GLY A 349 25.77 25.78 5.08
CA GLY A 349 26.11 24.61 4.28
C GLY A 349 26.00 23.30 5.08
N VAL A 350 25.19 22.38 4.59
CA VAL A 350 24.98 21.03 5.17
C VAL A 350 26.34 20.33 5.34
N PRO A 351 26.59 19.64 6.48
CA PRO A 351 27.87 18.98 6.74
C PRO A 351 28.11 17.86 5.72
N ARG A 352 29.17 17.98 4.93
CA ARG A 352 29.70 16.87 4.11
C ARG A 352 30.24 15.79 5.05
N GLY A 353 29.48 14.71 5.21
CA GLY A 353 29.83 13.61 6.10
C GLY A 353 30.87 12.65 5.52
N ARG A 354 32.04 12.55 6.17
CA ARG A 354 32.81 11.31 6.34
C ARG A 354 33.69 11.42 7.58
N PRO A 355 33.67 10.47 8.52
CA PRO A 355 34.80 10.24 9.42
C PRO A 355 35.75 9.25 8.75
N ARG A 356 36.88 9.74 8.21
CA ARG A 356 38.00 8.89 7.79
C ARG A 356 38.97 8.71 8.95
N ALA A 357 39.17 7.47 9.39
CA ALA A 357 40.31 7.09 10.19
C ALA A 357 41.57 7.10 9.30
N GLY A 358 42.56 7.94 9.64
CA GLY A 358 43.84 7.98 8.93
C GLY A 358 44.68 9.23 9.25
N LYS A 359 45.74 9.02 10.04
CA LYS A 359 46.75 9.97 10.54
C LYS A 359 47.25 11.00 9.50
N GLY A 360 47.34 12.26 9.89
CA GLY A 360 48.12 13.30 9.18
C GLY A 360 47.58 14.70 9.44
N ALA A 361 48.39 15.56 10.07
CA ALA A 361 47.99 16.84 10.67
C ALA A 361 47.60 17.95 9.67
N SER A 362 46.54 18.68 10.00
CA SER A 362 46.31 20.11 9.69
C SER A 362 45.22 20.63 10.64
N PRO A 363 45.39 21.77 11.35
CA PRO A 363 44.49 22.17 12.43
C PRO A 363 43.23 22.85 11.87
N GLN A 364 42.07 22.22 12.03
CA GLN A 364 40.76 22.88 11.94
C GLN A 364 40.25 23.10 13.36
N LEU A 365 39.96 24.36 13.70
CA LEU A 365 39.38 24.76 14.99
C LEU A 365 37.91 24.28 15.11
N PRO A 366 37.46 23.90 16.32
CA PRO A 366 36.07 23.55 16.60
C PRO A 366 35.19 24.79 16.82
N LEU A 367 33.97 24.80 16.25
CA LEU A 367 33.03 25.93 16.30
C LEU A 367 32.11 25.87 17.54
N PHE A 368 32.71 26.00 18.72
CA PHE A 368 32.18 26.84 19.80
C PHE A 368 33.38 27.62 20.34
N GLY A 369 33.57 28.81 19.76
CA GLY A 369 34.76 29.62 19.98
C GLY A 369 35.04 30.48 18.75
N GLY A 370 34.07 31.29 18.31
CA GLY A 370 34.47 32.49 17.59
C GLY A 370 35.36 33.31 18.52
N ALA A 371 36.51 33.79 18.04
CA ALA A 371 37.24 34.81 18.79
C ALA A 371 36.24 35.93 19.11
N PRO A 372 36.19 36.42 20.36
CA PRO A 372 35.27 37.48 20.72
C PRO A 372 35.36 38.61 19.70
N SER A 373 34.23 39.18 19.30
CA SER A 373 34.33 40.42 18.54
C SER A 373 35.05 41.48 19.40
N PRO A 374 35.80 42.43 18.82
CA PRO A 374 36.47 43.47 19.59
C PRO A 374 35.53 44.24 20.55
N VAL A 375 34.24 44.26 20.22
CA VAL A 375 33.17 44.86 21.04
C VAL A 375 32.83 43.99 22.25
N GLU A 376 32.77 42.66 22.09
CA GLU A 376 32.51 41.71 23.17
C GLU A 376 33.67 41.62 24.17
N GLU A 377 34.91 41.77 23.69
CA GLU A 377 36.09 41.90 24.57
C GLU A 377 36.02 43.21 25.37
N ALA A 378 35.81 44.34 24.69
CA ALA A 378 35.70 45.64 25.36
C ALA A 378 34.53 45.69 26.37
N LEU A 379 33.41 45.02 26.08
CA LEU A 379 32.27 44.92 27.01
C LEU A 379 32.59 44.13 28.28
N ARG A 380 33.42 43.08 28.19
CA ARG A 380 33.81 42.27 29.36
C ARG A 380 34.74 43.02 30.32
N GLU A 381 35.49 43.98 29.80
CA GLU A 381 36.43 44.78 30.61
C GLU A 381 35.77 45.99 31.30
N LEU A 382 34.52 46.32 30.96
CA LEU A 382 33.82 47.42 31.61
C LEU A 382 33.30 47.00 32.99
N ALA A 383 33.53 47.87 33.99
CA ALA A 383 33.01 47.75 35.35
C ALA A 383 32.00 48.90 35.63
N PRO A 384 30.71 48.73 35.28
CA PRO A 384 29.73 49.81 35.29
C PRO A 384 29.53 50.45 36.67
N ASP A 385 29.61 49.65 37.73
CA ASP A 385 29.40 50.10 39.11
C ASP A 385 30.57 50.94 39.66
N GLY A 386 31.72 50.96 38.95
CA GLY A 386 32.90 51.74 39.31
C GLY A 386 33.14 52.98 38.44
N MET A 387 32.27 53.24 37.47
CA MET A 387 32.43 54.34 36.51
C MET A 387 31.62 55.56 36.90
N SER A 388 32.21 56.75 36.72
CA SER A 388 31.43 57.97 36.74
C SER A 388 30.51 58.05 35.52
N PRO A 389 29.40 58.81 35.57
CA PRO A 389 28.47 58.94 34.45
C PRO A 389 29.11 59.40 33.14
N ARG A 390 30.22 60.16 33.23
CA ARG A 390 30.98 60.62 32.06
C ARG A 390 31.82 59.50 31.44
N GLU A 391 32.48 58.70 32.26
CA GLU A 391 33.29 57.55 31.81
C GLU A 391 32.43 56.45 31.18
N ALA A 392 31.24 56.21 31.74
CA ALA A 392 30.28 55.27 31.17
C ALA A 392 29.80 55.74 29.78
N LEU A 393 29.57 57.04 29.61
CA LEU A 393 29.17 57.61 28.31
C LEU A 393 30.30 57.51 27.27
N GLU A 394 31.54 57.78 27.66
CA GLU A 394 32.72 57.66 26.80
C GLU A 394 32.98 56.20 26.38
N ALA A 395 32.79 55.24 27.30
CA ALA A 395 32.87 53.80 27.00
C ALA A 395 31.83 53.37 25.95
N LEU A 396 30.61 53.89 26.01
CA LEU A 396 29.57 53.59 25.01
C LEU A 396 29.93 54.13 23.62
N TYR A 397 30.55 55.30 23.53
CA TYR A 397 31.04 55.85 22.26
C TYR A 397 32.18 54.99 21.68
N ALA A 398 33.09 54.49 22.53
CA ALA A 398 34.17 53.61 22.12
C ALA A 398 33.64 52.26 21.56
N LEU A 399 32.66 51.65 22.24
CA LEU A 399 32.00 50.43 21.76
C LEU A 399 31.29 50.64 20.41
N LYS A 400 30.65 51.79 20.23
CA LYS A 400 29.96 52.14 18.97
C LYS A 400 30.94 52.34 17.81
N SER A 401 32.13 52.87 18.08
CA SER A 401 33.21 52.98 17.09
C SER A 401 33.74 51.62 16.63
N LEU A 402 33.77 50.63 17.52
CA LEU A 402 34.22 49.26 17.22
C LEU A 402 33.22 48.46 16.36
N LEU A 403 31.95 48.90 16.28
CA LEU A 403 30.90 48.30 15.45
C LEU A 403 30.88 48.80 13.99
N GLY A 404 31.76 49.74 13.60
CA GLY A 404 31.91 50.17 12.20
C GLY A 404 30.85 51.17 11.70
N GLY A 405 30.58 52.24 12.44
CA GLY A 405 29.73 53.37 12.03
C GLY A 405 30.49 54.69 11.94
N GLY A 406 30.34 55.40 10.81
CA GLY A 406 31.08 56.61 10.43
C GLY A 406 30.87 57.87 11.28
N ARG A 407 31.71 58.86 10.97
CA ARG A 407 31.82 60.22 11.55
C ARG A 407 30.49 60.76 12.08
N ILE A 408 30.49 61.08 13.37
CA ILE A 408 29.55 62.06 13.94
C ILE A 408 30.05 63.43 13.45
N GLU A 409 29.40 63.98 12.44
CA GLU A 409 29.55 65.40 12.10
C GLU A 409 28.83 66.24 13.15
N ASP A 410 29.56 67.23 13.66
CA ASP A 410 29.07 68.32 14.49
C ASP A 410 27.76 68.91 13.94
N ARG A 411 26.76 69.00 14.82
CA ARG A 411 25.69 70.00 14.71
C ARG A 411 25.53 70.72 16.04
N GLU A 412 26.42 71.68 16.27
CA GLU A 412 25.98 72.96 16.82
C GLU A 412 25.11 73.66 15.78
N ARG A 413 23.84 73.95 16.11
CA ARG A 413 23.15 75.23 15.85
C ARG A 413 21.67 75.14 16.26
N PHE A 414 21.34 75.96 17.25
CA PHE A 414 20.11 76.73 17.45
C PHE A 414 18.73 76.10 17.20
N GLY A 415 17.95 76.06 18.28
CA GLY A 415 16.51 75.85 18.33
C GLY A 415 16.06 75.81 19.79
#